data_AF-R4JC08-F1
#
_entry.id   AF-R4JC08-F1
#
_cell.length_a   1.000
_cell.length_b   1.000
_cell.length_c   1.000
_cell.angle_alpha   90.00
_cell.angle_beta   90.00
_cell.angle_gamma   90.00
#
_symmetry.space_group_name_H-M   'P 1'
#
loop_
_entity.id
_entity.type
_entity.pdbx_description
1 polymer ?
#
loop_
_entity_poly.entity_id
_entity_poly.type
_entity_poly.pdbx_seq_one_letter_code
_entity_poly.pdbx_strand_id
1 'polypeptide(L)'
;INRISGDTEFNTQKLLDGGFKGEFQIGANSNQTVKLDIGNMSAASLGLTTTNSLEIKALTKDSNLADGTYKISGKNLVDTNGNSVGTFDAASKKITVNGKDTVFDKAALAENAVLTVKSGTAEIKNTMTGAATKLSSG
;
A
#
# COMPACT_ATOMS: atom_id res chain seq x y z
N ILE A 1 8.76 11.29 10.27
CA ILE A 1 7.41 11.34 10.86
C ILE A 1 7.30 10.58 12.19
N ASN A 2 7.92 9.41 12.37
CA ASN A 2 7.88 8.63 13.63
C ASN A 2 8.29 9.40 14.90
N ARG A 3 9.16 10.41 14.80
CA ARG A 3 9.53 11.26 15.94
C ARG A 3 8.39 12.18 16.40
N ILE A 4 7.61 12.73 15.47
CA ILE A 4 6.55 13.71 15.79
C ILE A 4 5.38 13.03 16.54
N SER A 5 5.04 11.79 16.18
CA SER A 5 4.00 11.00 16.86
C SER A 5 4.41 10.52 18.25
N GLY A 6 5.71 10.37 18.53
CA GLY A 6 6.22 9.86 19.81
C GLY A 6 6.56 10.97 20.82
N ASP A 7 6.90 12.17 20.34
CA ASP A 7 7.48 13.24 21.15
C ASP A 7 6.50 14.41 21.43
N THR A 8 5.28 14.39 20.88
CA THR A 8 4.27 15.44 21.11
C THR A 8 3.42 15.11 22.34
N GLU A 9 3.75 15.73 23.46
CA GLU A 9 3.07 15.56 24.75
C GLU A 9 2.48 16.90 25.23
N PHE A 10 1.28 16.85 25.82
CA PHE A 10 0.74 17.95 26.62
C PHE A 10 0.39 17.43 28.00
N ASN A 11 1.03 17.98 29.04
CA ASN A 11 0.90 17.53 30.42
C ASN A 11 1.07 15.99 30.57
N THR A 12 2.19 15.45 30.06
CA THR A 12 2.51 14.00 30.08
C THR A 12 1.53 13.07 29.35
N GLN A 13 0.57 13.60 28.60
CA GLN A 13 -0.35 12.81 27.78
C GLN A 13 0.08 12.86 26.31
N LYS A 14 0.23 11.67 25.72
CA LYS A 14 0.55 11.49 24.31
C LYS A 14 -0.69 11.78 23.48
N LEU A 15 -0.61 12.78 22.61
CA LEU A 15 -1.78 13.30 21.89
C LEU A 15 -2.05 12.58 20.57
N LEU A 16 -1.05 11.87 20.01
CA LEU A 16 -1.07 11.39 18.62
C LEU A 16 -1.06 9.86 18.49
N ASP A 17 -1.21 9.12 19.59
CA ASP A 17 -1.18 7.64 19.61
C ASP A 17 -2.56 6.99 19.33
N GLY A 18 -3.61 7.80 19.18
CA GLY A 18 -4.98 7.34 18.94
C GLY A 18 -5.72 6.83 20.18
N GLY A 19 -5.11 6.89 21.38
CA GLY A 19 -5.75 6.57 22.66
C GLY A 19 -6.34 7.78 23.37
N PHE A 20 -5.97 8.99 22.97
CA PHE A 20 -6.42 10.22 23.62
C PHE A 20 -7.88 10.56 23.27
N LYS A 21 -8.75 10.51 24.28
CA LYS A 21 -10.09 11.10 24.25
C LYS A 21 -10.19 12.05 25.44
N GLY A 22 -10.09 13.35 25.19
CA GLY A 22 -10.15 14.38 26.21
C GLY A 22 -11.11 15.50 25.82
N GLU A 23 -11.96 15.92 26.76
CA GLU A 23 -12.73 17.15 26.63
C GLU A 23 -11.96 18.29 27.29
N PHE A 24 -11.60 19.32 26.52
CA PHE A 24 -10.98 20.51 27.08
C PHE A 24 -12.07 21.52 27.43
N GLN A 25 -12.20 21.86 28.70
CA GLN A 25 -13.06 22.95 29.13
C GLN A 25 -12.35 24.28 28.89
N ILE A 26 -12.91 25.09 27.99
CA ILE A 26 -12.31 26.34 27.50
C ILE A 26 -13.04 27.60 28.01
N GLY A 27 -13.98 27.45 28.94
CA GLY A 27 -14.77 28.57 29.46
C GLY A 27 -15.14 28.44 30.94
N ALA A 28 -15.51 29.58 31.54
CA ALA A 28 -15.78 29.72 32.98
C ALA A 28 -17.07 29.05 33.47
N ASN A 29 -17.96 28.61 32.55
CA ASN A 29 -19.21 27.92 32.89
C ASN A 29 -19.12 26.43 32.50
N SER A 30 -19.79 25.56 33.27
CA SER A 30 -19.98 24.15 32.92
C SER A 30 -20.56 24.02 31.50
N ASN A 31 -20.02 23.09 30.72
CA ASN A 31 -20.38 22.78 29.32
C ASN A 31 -19.78 23.66 28.22
N GLN A 32 -18.85 24.56 28.53
CA GLN A 32 -17.99 25.18 27.50
C GLN A 32 -16.79 24.27 27.19
N THR A 33 -17.03 23.19 26.46
CA THR A 33 -15.99 22.25 26.04
C THR A 33 -15.78 22.26 24.53
N VAL A 34 -14.53 22.10 24.10
CA VAL A 34 -14.19 21.76 22.71
C VAL A 34 -13.76 20.31 22.68
N LYS A 35 -14.45 19.52 21.86
CA LYS A 35 -14.05 18.15 21.53
C LYS A 35 -13.02 18.20 20.41
N LEU A 36 -11.81 17.74 20.71
CA LEU A 36 -10.75 17.57 19.73
C LEU A 36 -10.52 16.07 19.55
N ASP A 37 -11.15 15.49 18.53
CA ASP A 37 -10.88 14.13 18.11
C ASP A 37 -9.63 14.12 17.22
N ILE A 38 -8.52 13.61 17.76
CA ILE A 38 -7.31 13.36 16.98
C ILE A 38 -7.28 11.88 16.61
N GLY A 39 -7.66 11.57 15.38
CA GLY A 39 -7.48 10.23 14.83
C GLY A 39 -6.00 9.83 14.82
N ASN A 40 -5.71 8.54 14.98
CA ASN A 40 -4.34 8.00 14.95
C ASN A 40 -3.57 8.54 13.71
N MET A 41 -2.47 9.27 13.94
CA MET A 41 -1.62 9.86 12.89
C MET A 41 -0.32 9.07 12.65
N SER A 42 -0.26 7.81 13.08
CA SER A 42 0.87 6.93 12.74
C SER A 42 1.08 6.83 11.22
N ALA A 43 2.32 6.65 10.76
CA ALA A 43 2.60 6.41 9.34
C ALA A 43 1.82 5.20 8.78
N ALA A 44 1.49 4.24 9.65
CA ALA A 44 0.67 3.08 9.32
C ALA A 44 -0.82 3.41 9.12
N SER A 45 -1.36 4.42 9.81
CA SER A 45 -2.77 4.85 9.68
C SER A 45 -3.00 5.88 8.57
N LEU A 46 -1.95 6.57 8.13
CA LEU A 46 -1.99 7.51 7.00
C LEU A 46 -1.88 6.82 5.62
N GLY A 47 -1.97 5.48 5.56
CA GLY A 47 -1.97 4.76 4.30
C GLY A 47 -0.65 4.87 3.53
N LEU A 48 0.50 4.97 4.23
CA LEU A 48 1.80 4.78 3.58
C LEU A 48 1.88 3.35 3.05
N THR A 49 1.42 3.18 1.82
CA THR A 49 1.73 2.06 0.94
C THR A 49 3.24 2.07 0.75
N THR A 50 3.95 1.31 1.58
CA THR A 50 5.39 1.11 1.38
C THR A 50 5.56 0.14 0.23
N THR A 51 5.63 0.70 -0.98
CA THR A 51 5.92 -0.05 -2.19
C THR A 51 7.40 -0.38 -2.24
N ASN A 52 7.79 -1.49 -1.62
CA ASN A 52 9.16 -1.99 -1.75
C ASN A 52 9.31 -2.74 -3.07
N SER A 53 10.31 -2.36 -3.86
CA SER A 53 10.76 -3.14 -5.02
C SER A 53 11.31 -4.47 -4.52
N LEU A 54 10.67 -5.56 -4.93
CA LEU A 54 11.01 -6.91 -4.47
C LEU A 54 12.07 -7.56 -5.36
N GLU A 55 11.96 -7.35 -6.67
CA GLU A 55 12.83 -7.96 -7.67
C GLU A 55 12.75 -7.20 -9.00
N ILE A 56 13.89 -7.12 -9.70
CA ILE A 56 13.97 -6.71 -11.10
C ILE A 56 14.43 -7.93 -11.90
N LYS A 57 13.64 -8.32 -12.90
CA LYS A 57 13.90 -9.49 -13.75
C LYS A 57 13.76 -9.12 -15.21
N ALA A 58 14.63 -9.63 -16.08
CA ALA A 58 14.41 -9.52 -17.52
C ALA A 58 13.22 -10.39 -17.93
N LEU A 59 12.30 -9.84 -18.73
CA LEU A 59 11.21 -10.62 -19.32
C LEU A 59 11.77 -11.64 -20.31
N THR A 60 11.07 -12.77 -20.42
CA THR A 60 11.39 -13.77 -21.45
C THR A 60 11.26 -13.15 -22.84
N LYS A 61 12.22 -13.46 -23.72
CA LYS A 61 12.22 -13.00 -25.12
C LYS A 61 10.89 -13.35 -25.80
N ASP A 62 10.44 -12.46 -26.68
CA ASP A 62 9.17 -12.55 -27.41
C ASP A 62 7.90 -12.46 -26.55
N SER A 63 8.00 -12.15 -25.25
CA SER A 63 6.82 -11.78 -24.45
C SER A 63 6.11 -10.56 -25.03
N ASN A 64 6.86 -9.66 -25.68
CA ASN A 64 6.37 -8.44 -26.34
C ASN A 64 5.46 -7.59 -25.43
N LEU A 65 5.68 -7.66 -24.12
CA LEU A 65 5.00 -6.79 -23.16
C LEU A 65 5.59 -5.39 -23.30
N ALA A 66 4.72 -4.41 -23.58
CA ALA A 66 5.14 -3.03 -23.75
C ALA A 66 5.67 -2.43 -22.42
N ASP A 67 6.44 -1.34 -22.55
CA ASP A 67 6.82 -0.55 -21.39
C ASP A 67 5.58 0.11 -20.78
N GLY A 68 5.44 -0.01 -19.45
CA GLY A 68 4.24 0.44 -18.78
C GLY A 68 4.08 -0.12 -17.37
N THR A 69 2.93 0.17 -16.77
CA THR A 69 2.57 -0.32 -15.44
C THR A 69 1.41 -1.30 -15.55
N TYR A 70 1.56 -2.41 -14.85
CA TYR A 70 0.61 -3.51 -14.82
C TYR A 70 0.30 -3.89 -13.38
N LYS A 71 -0.87 -4.48 -13.16
CA LYS A 71 -1.33 -4.89 -11.84
C LYS A 71 -1.78 -6.34 -11.86
N ILE A 72 -1.46 -7.10 -10.83
CA ILE A 72 -2.04 -8.43 -10.62
C ILE A 72 -3.45 -8.25 -10.05
N SER A 73 -4.44 -8.76 -10.78
CA SER A 73 -5.84 -8.80 -10.40
C SER A 73 -6.35 -10.23 -10.53
N GLY A 74 -6.49 -10.92 -9.41
CA GLY A 74 -6.74 -12.36 -9.34
C GLY A 74 -5.61 -13.17 -9.97
N LYS A 75 -5.94 -13.90 -11.03
CA LYS A 75 -4.99 -14.70 -11.83
C LYS A 75 -4.51 -13.97 -13.10
N ASN A 76 -4.91 -12.73 -13.29
CA ASN A 76 -4.61 -11.96 -14.49
C ASN A 76 -3.63 -10.84 -14.19
N LEU A 77 -2.78 -10.55 -15.16
CA LEU A 77 -2.00 -9.32 -15.23
C LEU A 77 -2.78 -8.32 -16.08
N VAL A 78 -3.21 -7.22 -15.48
CA VAL A 78 -3.99 -6.18 -16.15
C VAL A 78 -3.18 -4.92 -16.37
N ASP A 79 -3.42 -4.20 -17.47
CA ASP A 79 -2.87 -2.87 -17.73
C ASP A 79 -3.59 -1.77 -16.91
N THR A 80 -3.16 -0.52 -17.06
CA THR A 80 -3.80 0.64 -16.42
C THR A 80 -5.25 0.87 -16.86
N ASN A 81 -5.66 0.30 -17.99
CA ASN A 81 -7.01 0.40 -18.53
C ASN A 81 -7.89 -0.79 -18.08
N GLY A 82 -7.33 -1.74 -17.33
CA GLY A 82 -8.02 -2.95 -16.87
C GLY A 82 -8.04 -4.10 -17.87
N ASN A 83 -7.36 -3.99 -19.01
CA ASN A 83 -7.28 -5.07 -19.99
C ASN A 83 -6.31 -6.16 -19.51
N SER A 84 -6.71 -7.43 -19.64
CA SER A 84 -5.82 -8.55 -19.35
C SER A 84 -4.75 -8.68 -20.44
N VAL A 85 -3.49 -8.50 -20.06
CA VAL A 85 -2.31 -8.63 -20.94
C VAL A 85 -1.54 -9.92 -20.70
N GLY A 86 -1.89 -10.67 -19.66
CA GLY A 86 -1.23 -11.91 -19.30
C GLY A 86 -1.89 -12.58 -18.10
N THR A 87 -1.31 -13.70 -17.70
CA THR A 87 -1.74 -14.43 -16.51
C THR A 87 -0.62 -14.51 -15.49
N PHE A 88 -1.02 -14.75 -14.25
CA PHE A 88 -0.14 -14.87 -13.11
C PHE A 88 -0.46 -16.15 -12.33
N ASP A 89 0.59 -16.87 -11.93
CA ASP A 89 0.54 -18.03 -11.05
C ASP A 89 1.38 -17.77 -9.78
N ALA A 90 0.69 -17.63 -8.65
CA ALA A 90 1.29 -17.40 -7.34
C ALA A 90 2.10 -18.60 -6.82
N ALA A 91 1.68 -19.82 -7.12
CA ALA A 91 2.35 -21.03 -6.65
C ALA A 91 3.70 -21.19 -7.34
N SER A 92 3.73 -20.93 -8.65
CA SER A 92 4.93 -21.01 -9.49
C SER A 92 5.73 -19.69 -9.54
N LYS A 93 5.27 -18.63 -8.86
CA LYS A 93 5.84 -17.26 -8.93
C LYS A 93 6.09 -16.78 -10.36
N LYS A 94 5.11 -17.02 -11.24
CA LYS A 94 5.29 -16.94 -12.69
C LYS A 94 4.28 -16.00 -13.31
N ILE A 95 4.74 -15.16 -14.23
CA ILE A 95 3.87 -14.36 -15.11
C ILE A 95 4.01 -14.91 -16.53
N THR A 96 2.88 -15.14 -17.18
CA THR A 96 2.81 -15.61 -18.56
C THR A 96 2.21 -14.52 -19.44
N VAL A 97 2.98 -14.05 -20.41
CA VAL A 97 2.53 -13.05 -21.41
C VAL A 97 2.72 -13.66 -22.79
N ASN A 98 1.68 -13.65 -23.63
CA ASN A 98 1.73 -14.26 -24.97
C ASN A 98 2.28 -15.70 -25.00
N GLY A 99 1.97 -16.50 -23.97
CA GLY A 99 2.47 -17.88 -23.83
C GLY A 99 3.95 -18.00 -23.44
N LYS A 100 4.61 -16.89 -23.09
CA LYS A 100 5.99 -16.85 -22.60
C LYS A 100 6.00 -16.64 -21.09
N ASP A 101 6.65 -17.56 -20.41
CA ASP A 101 6.73 -17.60 -18.96
C ASP A 101 7.94 -16.83 -18.47
N THR A 102 7.74 -15.92 -17.51
CA THR A 102 8.80 -15.25 -16.73
C THR A 102 8.63 -15.65 -15.26
N VAL A 103 9.64 -16.33 -14.71
CA VAL A 103 9.65 -16.79 -13.30
C VAL A 103 10.44 -15.80 -12.45
N PHE A 104 9.89 -15.44 -11.30
CA PHE A 104 10.50 -14.54 -10.32
C PHE A 104 10.97 -15.35 -9.11
N ASP A 105 12.23 -15.17 -8.73
CA ASP A 105 12.88 -16.03 -7.73
C ASP A 105 12.71 -15.47 -6.31
N LYS A 106 12.67 -14.15 -6.17
CA LYS A 106 12.65 -13.43 -4.89
C LYS A 106 11.30 -12.77 -4.61
N ALA A 107 10.60 -12.30 -5.64
CA ALA A 107 9.34 -11.61 -5.46
C ALA A 107 8.23 -12.56 -4.95
N ALA A 108 7.66 -12.24 -3.80
CA ALA A 108 6.40 -12.81 -3.36
C ALA A 108 5.26 -12.09 -4.10
N LEU A 109 4.91 -12.58 -5.28
CA LEU A 109 3.82 -12.03 -6.08
C LEU A 109 2.49 -12.26 -5.33
N ALA A 110 1.81 -11.18 -4.97
CA ALA A 110 0.53 -11.19 -4.27
C ALA A 110 -0.54 -10.44 -5.06
N GLU A 111 -1.80 -10.61 -4.66
CA GLU A 111 -2.91 -9.82 -5.19
C GLU A 111 -2.63 -8.30 -5.04
N ASN A 112 -2.86 -7.51 -6.08
CA ASN A 112 -2.50 -6.09 -6.16
C ASN A 112 -1.00 -5.78 -6.22
N ALA A 113 -0.13 -6.76 -6.50
CA ALA A 113 1.24 -6.46 -6.91
C ALA A 113 1.23 -5.60 -8.17
N VAL A 114 2.11 -4.61 -8.21
CA VAL A 114 2.35 -3.76 -9.36
C VAL A 114 3.62 -4.24 -10.05
N LEU A 115 3.53 -4.42 -11.36
CA LEU A 115 4.65 -4.72 -12.23
C LEU A 115 4.94 -3.50 -13.10
N THR A 116 6.16 -2.96 -13.03
CA THR A 116 6.62 -1.89 -13.93
C THR A 116 7.57 -2.47 -14.95
N VAL A 117 7.22 -2.37 -16.24
CA VAL A 117 8.07 -2.82 -17.34
C VAL A 117 8.78 -1.62 -17.95
N LYS A 118 10.10 -1.73 -18.07
CA LYS A 118 10.95 -0.74 -18.74
C LYS A 118 12.04 -1.45 -19.55
N SER A 119 12.08 -1.20 -20.84
CA SER A 119 13.07 -1.76 -21.77
C SER A 119 13.19 -3.28 -21.67
N GLY A 120 12.05 -3.97 -21.57
CA GLY A 120 12.00 -5.44 -21.44
C GLY A 120 12.41 -5.99 -20.07
N THR A 121 12.65 -5.14 -19.07
CA THR A 121 12.83 -5.56 -17.68
C THR A 121 11.59 -5.26 -16.85
N ALA A 122 11.24 -6.20 -15.99
CA ALA A 122 10.09 -6.21 -15.12
C ALA A 122 10.52 -5.97 -13.68
N GLU A 123 10.10 -4.85 -13.10
CA GLU A 123 10.26 -4.54 -11.68
C GLU A 123 8.96 -4.84 -10.92
N ILE A 124 9.02 -5.77 -9.96
CA ILE A 124 7.88 -6.15 -9.13
C ILE A 124 7.87 -5.34 -7.84
N LYS A 125 6.71 -4.73 -7.58
CA LYS A 125 6.40 -3.88 -6.44
C LYS A 125 5.16 -4.42 -5.75
N ASN A 126 5.30 -5.05 -4.59
CA ASN A 126 4.10 -5.43 -3.83
C ASN A 126 3.51 -4.21 -3.14
N THR A 127 2.20 -4.05 -3.26
CA THR A 127 1.45 -3.13 -2.42
C THR A 127 1.13 -3.85 -1.12
N MET A 128 1.86 -3.55 -0.04
CA MET A 128 1.41 -3.94 1.30
C MET A 128 0.26 -3.01 1.67
N THR A 129 -0.97 -3.39 1.32
CA THR A 129 -2.16 -2.71 1.81
C THR A 129 -2.30 -3.06 3.29
N GLY A 130 -1.77 -2.22 4.17
CA GLY A 130 -2.18 -2.24 5.57
C GLY A 130 -3.70 -2.04 5.58
N ALA A 131 -4.43 -3.08 5.97
CA ALA A 131 -5.89 -3.05 5.96
C ALA A 131 -6.38 -1.96 6.92
N ALA A 132 -6.74 -0.79 6.39
CA ALA A 132 -7.57 0.17 7.10
C ALA A 132 -9.01 -0.37 7.09
N THR A 133 -9.27 -1.43 7.86
CA THR A 133 -10.64 -1.83 8.13
C THR A 133 -11.31 -0.74 8.96
N LYS A 134 -12.21 -0.02 8.30
CA LYS A 134 -13.27 0.84 8.82
C LYS A 134 -12.83 2.06 9.65
N LEU A 135 -12.96 3.22 9.01
CA LEU A 135 -13.64 4.35 9.64
C LEU A 135 -14.94 4.58 8.87
N SER A 136 -15.95 3.76 9.20
CA SER A 136 -17.34 4.14 8.93
C SER A 136 -17.68 5.19 9.99
N SER A 137 -17.78 6.44 9.56
CA SER A 137 -18.38 7.52 10.35
C SER A 137 -19.82 7.14 10.71
N GLY A 138 -20.10 7.03 12.00
CA GLY A 138 -21.42 6.85 12.60
C GLY A 138 -21.37 7.28 14.05
#